data_AF-A0A496WU74-F1
#
_entry.id   AF-A0A496WU74-F1
#
_cell.length_a   1.000
_cell.length_b   1.000
_cell.length_c   1.000
_cell.angle_alpha   90.00
_cell.angle_beta   90.00
_cell.angle_gamma   90.00
#
_symmetry.space_group_name_H-M   'P 1'
#
loop_
_entity.id
_entity.type
_entity.pdbx_description
1 polymer ?
#
loop_
_entity_poly.entity_id
_entity_poly.type
_entity_poly.pdbx_seq_one_letter_code
_entity_poly.pdbx_strand_id
1 'polypeptide(L)'
;MELKDFQQEVLDCFDSYLDSLVDKRLNALKIENLIQAEPDLDLDVPDYTEKAWEALTTIGALPPSRAQIPFSPRKDGTGQPVPSVTFKIPTGGGKTLLAAQAVSRIMSKWIQTNHGFVLWIVPNESIYTQTQKALNNREHPYRQILDRAAAGKVKILEKTAPLDRRDAESHLCVMLLMLQSSNRQNKDSLKIFKDRGNVRGFFPTEDDFQAHSAILDKVPNLDVYGDKSMLGCVIKDSLGNALRVTRPVVVMDEGHKAFSRLALDTLYGFNPSFVLELSATPADRDKDTPPIYSNWLVDVRGTALDKEEMIKLPINVTVRGDDDWRDCLRASFEHLNSLQVQAESL
;
A
#
# COMPACT_ATOMS: atom_id res chain seq x y z
N MET A 1 -11.08 -19.70 8.92
CA MET A 1 -10.39 -18.91 9.96
C MET A 1 -11.30 -17.74 10.30
N GLU A 2 -11.68 -17.65 11.56
CA GLU A 2 -12.49 -16.54 12.08
C GLU A 2 -11.57 -15.35 12.40
N LEU A 3 -12.03 -14.14 12.09
CA LEU A 3 -11.30 -12.92 12.43
C LEU A 3 -11.53 -12.58 13.89
N LYS A 4 -10.54 -11.97 14.53
CA LYS A 4 -10.69 -11.42 15.88
C LYS A 4 -11.56 -10.17 15.87
N ASP A 5 -12.12 -9.78 17.01
CA ASP A 5 -13.08 -8.67 17.08
C ASP A 5 -12.46 -7.37 16.59
N PHE A 6 -11.25 -7.02 17.06
CA PHE A 6 -10.57 -5.81 16.58
C PHE A 6 -10.22 -5.87 15.09
N GLN A 7 -9.98 -7.07 14.55
CA GLN A 7 -9.70 -7.23 13.12
C GLN A 7 -10.97 -6.97 12.30
N GLN A 8 -12.12 -7.41 12.79
CA GLN A 8 -13.41 -7.10 12.19
C GLN A 8 -13.72 -5.60 12.30
N GLU A 9 -13.51 -4.97 13.47
CA GLU A 9 -13.70 -3.52 13.65
C GLU A 9 -12.84 -2.69 12.69
N VAL A 10 -11.56 -3.06 12.51
CA VAL A 10 -10.66 -2.40 11.55
C VAL A 10 -11.24 -2.43 10.15
N LEU A 11 -11.74 -3.59 9.78
CA LEU A 11 -12.29 -3.85 8.48
C LEU A 11 -13.63 -3.12 8.28
N ASP A 12 -14.52 -3.07 9.28
CA ASP A 12 -15.80 -2.35 9.19
C ASP A 12 -15.59 -0.83 9.08
N CYS A 13 -14.60 -0.28 9.79
CA CYS A 13 -14.17 1.10 9.59
C CYS A 13 -13.65 1.32 8.17
N PHE A 14 -12.86 0.37 7.65
CA PHE A 14 -12.38 0.42 6.27
C PHE A 14 -13.49 0.38 5.23
N ASP A 15 -14.51 -0.45 5.43
CA ASP A 15 -15.68 -0.50 4.55
C ASP A 15 -16.43 0.83 4.56
N SER A 16 -16.62 1.44 5.73
CA SER A 16 -17.25 2.75 5.87
C SER A 16 -16.46 3.84 5.13
N TYR A 17 -15.13 3.78 5.18
CA TYR A 17 -14.26 4.67 4.40
C TYR A 17 -14.42 4.45 2.90
N LEU A 18 -14.40 3.19 2.43
CA LEU A 18 -14.56 2.88 1.01
C LEU A 18 -15.93 3.33 0.48
N ASP A 19 -17.01 3.15 1.26
CA ASP A 19 -18.35 3.57 0.87
C ASP A 19 -18.43 5.11 0.74
N SER A 20 -17.85 5.84 1.69
CA SER A 20 -17.70 7.31 1.61
C SER A 20 -16.87 7.73 0.40
N LEU A 21 -15.74 7.05 0.16
CA LEU A 21 -14.85 7.33 -0.95
C LEU A 21 -15.53 7.15 -2.31
N VAL A 22 -16.32 6.08 -2.48
CA VAL A 22 -17.10 5.83 -3.70
C VAL A 22 -18.13 6.94 -3.92
N ASP A 23 -18.90 7.32 -2.89
CA ASP A 23 -19.86 8.44 -2.99
C ASP A 23 -19.18 9.75 -3.42
N LYS A 24 -18.07 10.12 -2.77
CA LYS A 24 -17.35 11.36 -3.10
C LYS A 24 -16.72 11.32 -4.48
N ARG A 25 -16.20 10.17 -4.92
CA ARG A 25 -15.65 10.00 -6.26
C ARG A 25 -16.73 10.16 -7.34
N LEU A 26 -17.91 9.57 -7.13
CA LEU A 26 -19.03 9.73 -8.07
C LEU A 26 -19.46 11.18 -8.20
N ASN A 27 -19.47 11.94 -7.10
CA ASN A 27 -19.78 13.36 -7.13
C ASN A 27 -18.68 14.18 -7.84
N ALA A 28 -17.40 13.88 -7.59
CA ALA A 28 -16.29 14.52 -8.32
C ALA A 28 -16.36 14.26 -9.83
N LEU A 29 -16.65 13.03 -10.26
CA LEU A 29 -16.82 12.67 -11.67
C LEU A 29 -18.00 13.39 -12.32
N LYS A 30 -19.11 13.61 -11.60
CA LYS A 30 -20.24 14.42 -12.11
C LYS A 30 -19.79 15.85 -12.39
N ILE A 31 -19.03 16.45 -11.48
CA ILE A 31 -18.52 17.82 -11.63
C ILE A 31 -17.53 17.90 -12.80
N GLU A 32 -16.63 16.94 -12.93
CA GLU A 32 -15.69 16.86 -14.05
C GLU A 32 -16.41 16.78 -15.40
N ASN A 33 -17.44 15.93 -15.51
CA ASN A 33 -18.25 15.83 -16.73
C ASN A 33 -19.03 17.13 -17.03
N LEU A 34 -19.49 17.85 -16.00
CA LEU A 34 -20.17 19.14 -16.18
C LEU A 34 -19.21 20.21 -16.71
N ILE A 35 -18.00 20.30 -16.16
CA ILE A 35 -16.95 21.22 -16.64
C ILE A 35 -16.56 20.90 -18.10
N GLN A 36 -16.48 19.62 -18.46
CA GLN A 36 -16.21 19.21 -19.85
C GLN A 36 -17.35 19.59 -20.81
N ALA A 37 -18.61 19.55 -20.36
CA ALA A 37 -19.77 19.91 -21.16
C ALA A 37 -19.98 21.43 -21.27
N GLU A 38 -19.68 22.18 -20.21
CA GLU A 38 -19.82 23.63 -20.12
C GLU A 38 -18.52 24.24 -19.55
N PRO A 39 -17.50 24.47 -20.40
CA PRO A 39 -16.16 24.92 -19.96
C PRO A 39 -16.13 26.32 -19.33
N ASP A 40 -17.18 27.12 -19.52
CA ASP A 40 -17.31 28.46 -18.95
C ASP A 40 -17.76 28.45 -17.48
N LEU A 41 -18.10 27.28 -16.92
CA LEU A 41 -18.41 27.13 -15.50
C LEU A 41 -17.14 27.24 -14.64
N ASP A 42 -17.10 28.24 -13.76
CA ASP A 42 -16.04 28.42 -12.76
C ASP A 42 -16.24 27.45 -11.58
N LEU A 43 -16.00 26.16 -11.83
CA LEU A 43 -16.11 25.08 -10.85
C LEU A 43 -14.80 24.30 -10.76
N ASP A 44 -14.32 24.07 -9.54
CA ASP A 44 -13.21 23.17 -9.27
C ASP A 44 -13.69 21.74 -8.99
N VAL A 45 -12.99 20.74 -9.53
CA VAL A 45 -13.23 19.33 -9.18
C VAL A 45 -12.75 19.10 -7.74
N PRO A 46 -13.63 18.69 -6.81
CA PRO A 46 -13.25 18.49 -5.42
C PRO A 46 -12.32 17.28 -5.25
N ASP A 47 -11.35 17.37 -4.34
CA ASP A 47 -10.57 16.20 -3.91
C ASP A 47 -11.47 15.23 -3.14
N TYR A 48 -11.93 14.20 -3.83
CA TYR A 48 -12.83 13.21 -3.26
C TYR A 48 -12.20 12.42 -2.09
N THR A 49 -10.88 12.35 -2.00
CA THR A 49 -10.17 11.67 -0.91
C THR A 49 -10.23 12.50 0.37
N GLU A 50 -10.03 13.81 0.24
CA GLU A 50 -10.17 14.76 1.35
C GLU A 50 -11.64 14.84 1.80
N LYS A 51 -12.59 14.92 0.86
CA LYS A 51 -14.03 14.93 1.18
C LYS A 51 -14.50 13.65 1.87
N ALA A 52 -13.95 12.49 1.51
CA ALA A 52 -14.25 11.25 2.20
C ALA A 52 -13.72 11.27 3.64
N TRP A 53 -12.50 11.79 3.84
CA TRP A 53 -11.88 11.94 5.15
C TRP A 53 -12.63 12.91 6.06
N GLU A 54 -13.04 14.07 5.54
CA GLU A 54 -13.89 15.06 6.23
C GLU A 54 -15.21 14.44 6.71
N ALA A 55 -15.85 13.62 5.87
CA ALA A 55 -17.10 12.93 6.21
C ALA A 55 -16.91 11.97 7.39
N LEU A 56 -15.82 11.18 7.40
CA LEU A 56 -15.50 10.28 8.52
C LEU A 56 -15.13 11.06 9.80
N THR A 57 -14.46 12.20 9.64
CA THR A 57 -14.13 13.09 10.77
C THR A 57 -15.41 13.62 11.43
N THR A 58 -16.38 14.03 10.62
CA THR A 58 -17.66 14.62 11.07
C THR A 58 -18.48 13.65 11.92
N ILE A 59 -18.46 12.36 11.58
CA ILE A 59 -19.17 11.32 12.33
C ILE A 59 -18.35 10.72 13.48
N GLY A 60 -17.13 11.22 13.72
CA GLY A 60 -16.25 10.74 14.78
C GLY A 60 -15.70 9.32 14.57
N ALA A 61 -15.64 8.84 13.32
CA ALA A 61 -15.15 7.49 13.00
C ALA A 61 -13.62 7.37 13.00
N LEU A 62 -12.90 8.49 12.94
CA LEU A 62 -11.43 8.50 12.90
C LEU A 62 -10.80 8.44 14.31
N PRO A 63 -9.56 7.94 14.42
CA PRO A 63 -8.89 7.80 15.72
C PRO A 63 -8.72 9.15 16.44
N PRO A 64 -9.16 9.27 17.71
CA PRO A 64 -9.03 10.52 18.47
C PRO A 64 -7.57 10.88 18.75
N SER A 65 -6.66 9.90 18.74
CA SER A 65 -5.20 10.10 18.87
C SER A 65 -4.61 10.96 17.74
N ARG A 66 -5.34 11.16 16.65
CA ARG A 66 -4.91 11.90 15.45
C ARG A 66 -5.77 13.12 15.16
N ALA A 67 -6.68 13.52 16.06
CA ALA A 67 -7.64 14.60 15.82
C ALA A 67 -7.00 15.96 15.47
N GLN A 68 -5.77 16.22 15.94
CA GLN A 68 -5.03 17.46 15.67
C GLN A 68 -4.11 17.37 14.46
N ILE A 69 -4.01 16.20 13.81
CA ILE A 69 -3.14 16.00 12.66
C ILE A 69 -3.99 16.12 11.40
N PRO A 70 -3.65 17.04 10.47
CA PRO A 70 -4.45 17.25 9.28
C PRO A 70 -4.40 16.03 8.35
N PHE A 71 -5.43 15.88 7.53
CA PHE A 71 -5.40 14.97 6.40
C PHE A 71 -4.22 15.33 5.50
N SER A 72 -3.48 14.31 5.04
CA SER A 72 -2.34 14.49 4.17
C SER A 72 -2.70 13.99 2.77
N PRO A 73 -3.07 14.90 1.84
CA PRO A 73 -3.47 14.51 0.49
C PRO A 73 -2.31 13.86 -0.26
N ARG A 74 -2.66 13.01 -1.22
CA ARG A 74 -1.71 12.32 -2.09
C ARG A 74 -2.15 12.48 -3.52
N LYS A 75 -1.18 12.67 -4.41
CA LYS A 75 -1.42 12.79 -5.84
C LYS A 75 -0.55 11.78 -6.58
N ASP A 76 -1.09 11.24 -7.67
CA ASP A 76 -0.30 10.41 -8.57
C ASP A 76 0.63 11.24 -9.46
N GLY A 77 1.39 10.57 -10.33
CA GLY A 77 2.28 11.23 -11.28
C GLY A 77 1.56 12.04 -12.37
N THR A 78 0.22 12.02 -12.42
CA THR A 78 -0.62 12.87 -13.27
C THR A 78 -1.33 13.98 -12.50
N GLY A 79 -1.10 14.09 -11.18
CA GLY A 79 -1.70 15.10 -10.33
C GLY A 79 -3.09 14.74 -9.80
N GLN A 80 -3.60 13.55 -10.08
CA GLN A 80 -4.92 13.10 -9.62
C GLN A 80 -4.87 12.66 -8.15
N PRO A 81 -5.90 12.93 -7.34
CA PRO A 81 -5.99 12.45 -5.96
C PRO A 81 -5.85 10.92 -5.87
N VAL A 82 -5.08 10.46 -4.89
CA VAL A 82 -4.90 9.02 -4.61
C VAL A 82 -5.40 8.71 -3.20
N PRO A 83 -6.39 7.82 -3.03
CA PRO A 83 -6.79 7.36 -1.71
C PRO A 83 -5.61 6.71 -1.00
N SER A 84 -5.27 7.22 0.18
CA SER A 84 -4.20 6.67 1.00
C SER A 84 -4.60 6.66 2.47
N VAL A 85 -4.56 5.46 3.07
CA VAL A 85 -4.89 5.24 4.48
C VAL A 85 -3.89 4.30 5.14
N THR A 86 -3.74 4.47 6.45
CA THR A 86 -2.83 3.71 7.29
C THR A 86 -3.62 2.97 8.37
N PHE A 87 -3.36 1.67 8.51
CA PHE A 87 -3.82 0.88 9.64
C PHE A 87 -2.70 0.79 10.67
N LYS A 88 -2.86 1.51 11.78
CA LYS A 88 -1.96 1.36 12.92
C LYS A 88 -2.37 0.10 13.69
N ILE A 89 -1.59 -0.96 13.56
CA ILE A 89 -1.83 -2.27 14.20
C ILE A 89 -0.55 -2.77 14.86
N PRO A 90 -0.57 -3.13 16.16
CA PRO A 90 0.63 -3.62 16.85
C PRO A 90 1.25 -4.85 16.20
N THR A 91 2.54 -5.08 16.47
CA THR A 91 3.23 -6.32 16.08
C THR A 91 2.49 -7.53 16.64
N GLY A 92 2.31 -8.58 15.81
CA GLY A 92 1.49 -9.74 16.17
C GLY A 92 0.00 -9.59 15.88
N GLY A 93 -0.53 -8.40 15.60
CA GLY A 93 -1.96 -8.16 15.33
C GLY A 93 -2.49 -8.68 13.98
N GLY A 94 -1.72 -9.48 13.25
CA GLY A 94 -2.15 -10.06 11.96
C GLY A 94 -2.21 -9.07 10.80
N LYS A 95 -1.23 -8.16 10.67
CA LYS A 95 -1.20 -7.15 9.60
C LYS A 95 -1.29 -7.74 8.19
N THR A 96 -0.48 -8.73 7.85
CA THR A 96 -0.53 -9.37 6.52
C THR A 96 -1.89 -10.03 6.22
N LEU A 97 -2.57 -10.56 7.23
CA LEU A 97 -3.95 -11.08 7.10
C LEU A 97 -4.94 -9.95 6.76
N LEU A 98 -4.87 -8.86 7.53
CA LEU A 98 -5.70 -7.66 7.32
C LEU A 98 -5.40 -7.00 5.97
N ALA A 99 -4.15 -7.01 5.52
CA ALA A 99 -3.77 -6.53 4.21
C ALA A 99 -4.44 -7.33 3.09
N ALA A 100 -4.47 -8.67 3.20
CA ALA A 100 -5.13 -9.51 2.20
C ALA A 100 -6.66 -9.27 2.18
N GLN A 101 -7.28 -9.11 3.36
CA GLN A 101 -8.70 -8.77 3.47
C GLN A 101 -9.00 -7.38 2.91
N ALA A 102 -8.14 -6.41 3.18
CA ALA A 102 -8.28 -5.05 2.67
C ALA A 102 -8.13 -5.02 1.14
N VAL A 103 -7.18 -5.76 0.56
CA VAL A 103 -7.09 -5.93 -0.91
C VAL A 103 -8.40 -6.49 -1.47
N SER A 104 -8.97 -7.54 -0.85
CA SER A 104 -10.26 -8.09 -1.27
C SER A 104 -11.38 -7.04 -1.28
N ARG A 105 -11.44 -6.18 -0.26
CA ARG A 105 -12.42 -5.08 -0.14
C ARG A 105 -12.17 -3.96 -1.14
N ILE A 106 -10.92 -3.58 -1.37
CA ILE A 106 -10.53 -2.60 -2.39
C ILE A 106 -10.96 -3.11 -3.77
N MET A 107 -10.63 -4.37 -4.11
CA MET A 107 -10.97 -4.94 -5.42
C MET A 107 -12.48 -5.00 -5.64
N SER A 108 -13.26 -5.38 -4.62
CA SER A 108 -14.71 -5.53 -4.74
C SER A 108 -15.50 -4.20 -4.67
N LYS A 109 -15.15 -3.29 -3.74
CA LYS A 109 -15.90 -2.03 -3.54
C LYS A 109 -15.36 -0.86 -4.37
N TRP A 110 -14.04 -0.71 -4.45
CA TRP A 110 -13.39 0.46 -5.06
C TRP A 110 -13.01 0.27 -6.52
N ILE A 111 -12.30 -0.82 -6.84
CA ILE A 111 -11.88 -1.11 -8.22
C ILE A 111 -13.02 -1.75 -9.02
N GLN A 112 -13.85 -2.57 -8.34
CA GLN A 112 -14.99 -3.28 -8.90
C GLN A 112 -14.60 -4.27 -10.02
N THR A 113 -13.44 -4.90 -9.89
CA THR A 113 -12.94 -5.96 -10.78
C THR A 113 -12.35 -7.12 -9.98
N ASN A 114 -12.26 -8.30 -10.60
CA ASN A 114 -11.58 -9.47 -10.04
C ASN A 114 -10.17 -9.69 -10.64
N HIS A 115 -9.72 -8.78 -11.49
CA HIS A 115 -8.41 -8.79 -12.11
C HIS A 115 -7.76 -7.40 -11.98
N GLY A 116 -6.46 -7.32 -12.16
CA GLY A 116 -5.71 -6.09 -12.03
C GLY A 116 -4.35 -6.34 -11.42
N PHE A 117 -3.76 -5.30 -10.82
CA PHE A 117 -2.41 -5.37 -10.31
C PHE A 117 -2.33 -4.89 -8.86
N VAL A 118 -1.70 -5.70 -8.00
CA VAL A 118 -1.38 -5.37 -6.61
C VAL A 118 0.12 -5.35 -6.46
N LEU A 119 0.66 -4.21 -6.04
CA LEU A 119 2.05 -4.06 -5.67
C LEU A 119 2.18 -4.20 -4.16
N TRP A 120 2.66 -5.36 -3.71
CA TRP A 120 2.80 -5.69 -2.30
C TRP A 120 4.23 -5.45 -1.85
N ILE A 121 4.42 -4.50 -0.95
CA ILE A 121 5.73 -4.02 -0.51
C ILE A 121 5.98 -4.48 0.92
N VAL A 122 7.15 -5.07 1.15
CA VAL A 122 7.60 -5.54 2.45
C VAL A 122 8.99 -4.96 2.80
N PRO A 123 9.34 -4.83 4.09
CA PRO A 123 10.49 -4.01 4.49
C PRO A 123 11.79 -4.80 4.66
N ASN A 124 11.78 -6.14 4.58
CA ASN A 124 12.98 -6.98 4.72
C ASN A 124 12.80 -8.38 4.10
N GLU A 125 13.92 -9.09 3.95
CA GLU A 125 13.99 -10.42 3.31
C GLU A 125 13.26 -11.52 4.08
N SER A 126 13.28 -11.47 5.42
CA SER A 126 12.56 -12.46 6.23
C SER A 126 11.06 -12.39 5.99
N ILE A 127 10.50 -11.17 6.02
CA ILE A 127 9.08 -10.93 5.75
C ILE A 127 8.76 -11.24 4.29
N TYR A 128 9.64 -10.90 3.36
CA TYR A 128 9.49 -11.25 1.94
C TYR A 128 9.35 -12.76 1.74
N THR A 129 10.30 -13.55 2.24
CA THR A 129 10.31 -15.01 2.07
C THR A 129 9.09 -15.65 2.73
N GLN A 130 8.70 -15.20 3.92
CA GLN A 130 7.51 -15.69 4.62
C GLN A 130 6.22 -15.38 3.84
N THR A 131 6.08 -14.13 3.39
CA THR A 131 4.91 -13.67 2.63
C THR A 131 4.84 -14.37 1.28
N GLN A 132 5.95 -14.51 0.57
CA GLN A 132 6.04 -15.23 -0.70
C GLN A 132 5.61 -16.70 -0.54
N LYS A 133 6.11 -17.39 0.49
CA LYS A 133 5.71 -18.77 0.78
C LYS A 133 4.22 -18.88 1.09
N ALA A 134 3.69 -17.95 1.89
CA ALA A 134 2.28 -17.88 2.23
C ALA A 134 1.39 -17.63 1.01
N LEU A 135 1.75 -16.68 0.15
CA LEU A 135 0.98 -16.33 -1.06
C LEU A 135 1.02 -17.43 -2.14
N ASN A 136 2.12 -18.19 -2.23
CA ASN A 136 2.22 -19.32 -3.15
C ASN A 136 1.48 -20.57 -2.67
N ASN A 137 1.23 -20.71 -1.38
CA ASN A 137 0.45 -21.82 -0.83
C ASN A 137 -1.05 -21.55 -0.93
N ARG A 138 -1.77 -22.29 -1.80
CA ARG A 138 -3.23 -22.15 -2.00
C ARG A 138 -4.07 -22.47 -0.76
N GLU A 139 -3.55 -23.28 0.16
CA GLU A 139 -4.20 -23.59 1.43
C GLU A 139 -3.95 -22.53 2.50
N HIS A 140 -3.06 -21.57 2.24
CA HIS A 140 -2.78 -20.52 3.20
C HIS A 140 -3.93 -19.48 3.22
N PRO A 141 -4.36 -19.01 4.40
CA PRO A 141 -5.46 -18.04 4.51
C PRO A 141 -5.29 -16.79 3.63
N TYR A 142 -4.08 -16.22 3.57
CA TYR A 142 -3.80 -15.05 2.72
C TYR A 142 -4.11 -15.31 1.25
N ARG A 143 -3.70 -16.48 0.74
CA ARG A 143 -3.95 -16.87 -0.64
C ARG A 143 -5.42 -17.19 -0.88
N GLN A 144 -6.10 -17.87 0.05
CA GLN A 144 -7.54 -18.13 -0.06
C GLN A 144 -8.37 -16.84 -0.13
N ILE A 145 -7.98 -15.81 0.63
CA ILE A 145 -8.62 -14.49 0.60
C ILE A 145 -8.45 -13.84 -0.78
N LEU A 146 -7.23 -13.82 -1.31
CA LEU A 146 -6.95 -13.26 -2.63
C LEU A 146 -7.60 -14.07 -3.76
N ASP A 147 -7.62 -15.40 -3.66
CA ASP A 147 -8.30 -16.26 -4.62
C ASP A 147 -9.81 -15.97 -4.62
N ARG A 148 -10.42 -15.70 -3.47
CA ARG A 148 -11.83 -15.27 -3.42
C ARG A 148 -12.04 -13.93 -4.14
N ALA A 149 -11.17 -12.95 -3.89
CA ALA A 149 -11.23 -11.64 -4.56
C ALA A 149 -11.05 -11.75 -6.08
N ALA A 150 -10.22 -12.69 -6.53
CA ALA A 150 -9.85 -12.88 -7.93
C ALA A 150 -10.64 -14.00 -8.64
N ALA A 151 -11.71 -14.54 -8.05
CA ALA A 151 -12.45 -15.69 -8.58
C ALA A 151 -11.53 -16.88 -8.96
N GLY A 152 -10.54 -17.17 -8.12
CA GLY A 152 -9.56 -18.25 -8.26
C GLY A 152 -8.35 -17.93 -9.15
N LYS A 153 -8.32 -16.73 -9.76
CA LYS A 153 -7.31 -16.33 -10.76
C LYS A 153 -6.27 -15.37 -10.17
N VAL A 154 -5.53 -15.82 -9.15
CA VAL A 154 -4.38 -15.07 -8.60
C VAL A 154 -3.09 -15.52 -9.27
N LYS A 155 -2.29 -14.54 -9.73
CA LYS A 155 -0.94 -14.76 -10.25
C LYS A 155 0.07 -14.04 -9.35
N ILE A 156 0.88 -14.81 -8.63
CA ILE A 156 1.96 -14.26 -7.80
C ILE A 156 3.16 -13.99 -8.71
N LEU A 157 3.65 -12.74 -8.70
CA LEU A 157 4.76 -12.29 -9.53
C LEU A 157 5.96 -11.94 -8.65
N GLU A 158 7.11 -12.43 -9.09
CA GLU A 158 8.40 -12.01 -8.55
C GLU A 158 8.97 -10.84 -9.37
N LYS A 159 9.97 -10.17 -8.80
CA LYS A 159 10.62 -8.98 -9.34
C LYS A 159 11.11 -9.10 -10.80
N THR A 160 11.44 -10.31 -11.28
CA THR A 160 11.94 -10.56 -12.63
C THR A 160 10.96 -11.32 -13.51
N ALA A 161 9.76 -11.62 -13.01
CA ALA A 161 8.76 -12.36 -13.77
C ALA A 161 8.36 -11.56 -15.02
N PRO A 162 8.16 -12.22 -16.18
CA PRO A 162 7.60 -11.56 -17.34
C PRO A 162 6.16 -11.12 -17.04
N LEU A 163 5.78 -9.96 -17.57
CA LEU A 163 4.45 -9.38 -17.41
C LEU A 163 3.81 -9.15 -18.78
N ASP A 164 2.71 -9.85 -19.04
CA ASP A 164 1.90 -9.66 -20.23
C ASP A 164 0.62 -8.88 -19.86
N ARG A 165 0.19 -7.95 -20.72
CA ARG A 165 -1.07 -7.20 -20.50
C ARG A 165 -2.26 -8.12 -20.27
N ARG A 166 -2.31 -9.25 -20.98
CA ARG A 166 -3.38 -10.25 -20.83
C ARG A 166 -3.43 -10.84 -19.43
N ASP A 167 -2.30 -10.92 -18.72
CA ASP A 167 -2.29 -11.38 -17.33
C ASP A 167 -3.04 -10.38 -16.44
N ALA A 168 -2.74 -9.09 -16.53
CA ALA A 168 -3.38 -8.04 -15.73
C ALA A 168 -4.87 -7.85 -16.06
N GLU A 169 -5.29 -8.19 -17.29
CA GLU A 169 -6.69 -8.15 -17.73
C GLU A 169 -7.48 -9.41 -17.37
N SER A 170 -6.83 -10.51 -16.96
CA SER A 170 -7.51 -11.78 -16.68
C SER A 170 -7.28 -12.36 -15.29
N HIS A 171 -6.26 -11.89 -14.58
CA HIS A 171 -5.85 -12.34 -13.25
C HIS A 171 -5.65 -11.15 -12.30
N LEU A 172 -5.75 -11.43 -11.01
CA LEU A 172 -5.19 -10.55 -9.99
C LEU A 172 -3.68 -10.83 -9.89
N CYS A 173 -2.88 -9.98 -10.53
CA CYS A 173 -1.43 -10.05 -10.46
C CYS A 173 -0.94 -9.43 -9.15
N VAL A 174 -0.36 -10.23 -8.26
CA VAL A 174 0.20 -9.75 -6.99
C VAL A 174 1.72 -9.82 -7.08
N MET A 175 2.36 -8.67 -7.24
CA MET A 175 3.82 -8.57 -7.27
C MET A 175 4.35 -8.25 -5.89
N LEU A 176 5.09 -9.19 -5.31
CA LEU A 176 5.77 -8.97 -4.04
C LEU A 176 7.12 -8.31 -4.30
N LEU A 177 7.38 -7.17 -3.66
CA LEU A 177 8.63 -6.43 -3.75
C LEU A 177 9.13 -6.04 -2.37
N MET A 178 10.44 -5.89 -2.31
CA MET A 178 11.09 -5.32 -1.15
C MET A 178 11.58 -3.91 -1.48
N LEU A 179 11.13 -2.93 -0.70
CA LEU A 179 11.70 -1.59 -0.69
C LEU A 179 12.36 -1.37 0.67
N GLN A 180 13.64 -0.98 0.66
CA GLN A 180 14.38 -0.72 1.88
C GLN A 180 14.25 0.75 2.30
N SER A 181 14.64 1.09 3.52
CA SER A 181 14.66 2.50 3.97
C SER A 181 15.88 3.27 3.45
N SER A 182 16.94 2.58 3.00
CA SER A 182 18.19 3.21 2.54
C SER A 182 18.09 3.72 1.11
N ASN A 183 18.35 5.02 0.90
CA ASN A 183 18.34 5.65 -0.42
C ASN A 183 19.27 4.97 -1.46
N ARG A 184 20.41 4.42 -1.03
CA ARG A 184 21.36 3.75 -1.94
C ARG A 184 20.80 2.42 -2.44
N GLN A 185 20.22 1.63 -1.54
CA GLN A 185 19.55 0.37 -1.88
C GLN A 185 18.23 0.61 -2.62
N ASN A 186 17.55 1.73 -2.33
CA ASN A 186 16.36 2.13 -3.07
C ASN A 186 16.67 2.37 -4.54
N LYS A 187 17.77 3.06 -4.88
CA LYS A 187 18.17 3.21 -6.29
C LYS A 187 18.32 1.87 -7.03
N ASP A 188 18.87 0.84 -6.39
CA ASP A 188 18.99 -0.50 -6.99
C ASP A 188 17.67 -1.26 -7.06
N SER A 189 16.81 -1.10 -6.05
CA SER A 189 15.43 -1.61 -6.10
C SER A 189 14.62 -0.93 -7.18
N LEU A 190 14.78 0.38 -7.42
CA LEU A 190 14.04 1.14 -8.43
C LEU A 190 14.49 0.83 -9.87
N LYS A 191 15.70 0.29 -10.06
CA LYS A 191 16.17 -0.20 -11.39
C LYS A 191 15.34 -1.36 -11.94
N ILE A 192 14.47 -1.97 -11.13
CA ILE A 192 13.60 -3.08 -11.57
C ILE A 192 12.46 -2.61 -12.44
N PHE A 193 12.06 -1.35 -12.28
CA PHE A 193 10.97 -0.74 -13.03
C PHE A 193 11.43 -0.22 -14.40
N LYS A 194 12.72 -0.29 -14.71
CA LYS A 194 13.27 0.04 -16.02
C LYS A 194 12.98 -1.06 -17.03
N ASP A 195 13.08 -0.73 -18.30
CA ASP A 195 12.95 -1.69 -19.40
C ASP A 195 13.99 -2.81 -19.29
N ARG A 196 13.52 -4.05 -19.38
CA ARG A 196 14.29 -5.30 -19.36
C ARG A 196 13.84 -6.28 -20.45
N GLY A 197 12.97 -5.85 -21.37
CA GLY A 197 12.41 -6.72 -22.42
C GLY A 197 11.50 -7.85 -21.92
N ASN A 198 11.00 -7.76 -20.68
CA ASN A 198 10.12 -8.76 -20.06
C ASN A 198 8.66 -8.30 -19.91
N VAL A 199 8.33 -7.10 -20.39
CA VAL A 199 6.96 -6.55 -20.41
C VAL A 199 6.44 -6.59 -21.84
N ARG A 200 5.19 -7.04 -22.03
CA ARG A 200 4.61 -7.24 -23.36
C ARG A 200 3.14 -6.83 -23.44
N GLY A 201 2.77 -6.24 -24.56
CA GLY A 201 1.38 -5.98 -24.93
C GLY A 201 0.73 -4.76 -24.26
N PHE A 202 1.46 -3.99 -23.45
CA PHE A 202 0.94 -2.78 -22.82
C PHE A 202 0.91 -1.59 -23.77
N PHE A 203 1.88 -1.51 -24.67
CA PHE A 203 2.09 -0.39 -25.57
C PHE A 203 2.00 -0.84 -27.04
N PRO A 204 1.66 0.07 -27.96
CA PRO A 204 1.60 -0.22 -29.39
C PRO A 204 3.00 -0.48 -29.95
N THR A 205 3.06 -1.00 -31.18
CA THR A 205 4.32 -1.20 -31.89
C THR A 205 5.07 0.12 -32.10
N GLU A 206 6.39 0.04 -32.25
CA GLU A 206 7.27 1.23 -32.29
C GLU A 206 6.95 2.21 -33.44
N ASP A 207 6.35 1.72 -34.52
CA ASP A 207 5.99 2.46 -35.73
C ASP A 207 4.62 3.17 -35.67
N ASP A 208 3.77 2.84 -34.69
CA ASP A 208 2.45 3.46 -34.52
C ASP A 208 2.52 4.72 -33.64
N PHE A 209 3.15 5.76 -34.19
CA PHE A 209 3.34 7.04 -33.48
C PHE A 209 2.03 7.70 -33.04
N GLN A 210 0.94 7.49 -33.77
CA GLN A 210 -0.37 8.03 -33.42
C GLN A 210 -0.93 7.36 -32.16
N ALA A 211 -0.81 6.03 -32.05
CA ALA A 211 -1.22 5.32 -30.85
C ALA A 211 -0.34 5.67 -29.63
N HIS A 212 0.97 5.86 -29.81
CA HIS A 212 1.85 6.33 -28.73
C HIS A 212 1.42 7.71 -28.22
N SER A 213 1.13 8.66 -29.12
CA SER A 213 0.65 9.99 -28.74
C SER A 213 -0.66 9.92 -27.96
N ALA A 214 -1.63 9.14 -28.44
CA ALA A 214 -2.94 9.02 -27.80
C ALA A 214 -2.87 8.41 -26.37
N ILE A 215 -1.89 7.54 -26.11
CA ILE A 215 -1.64 7.00 -24.76
C ILE A 215 -0.96 8.05 -23.88
N LEU A 216 -0.01 8.82 -24.41
CA LEU A 216 0.69 9.87 -23.67
C LEU A 216 -0.26 11.01 -23.27
N ASP A 217 -1.25 11.35 -24.09
CA ASP A 217 -2.28 12.32 -23.75
C ASP A 217 -3.09 11.89 -22.52
N LYS A 218 -3.31 10.57 -22.36
CA LYS A 218 -4.03 10.00 -21.22
C LYS A 218 -3.15 9.78 -19.99
N VAL A 219 -1.88 9.43 -20.21
CA VAL A 219 -0.92 9.09 -19.14
C VAL A 219 0.41 9.82 -19.40
N PRO A 220 0.49 11.12 -19.10
CA PRO A 220 1.61 11.97 -19.50
C PRO A 220 2.93 11.63 -18.79
N ASN A 221 2.88 10.91 -17.66
CA ASN A 221 4.05 10.55 -16.87
C ASN A 221 4.73 9.23 -17.29
N LEU A 222 4.36 8.65 -18.44
CA LEU A 222 5.07 7.48 -19.00
C LEU A 222 6.50 7.84 -19.43
N ASP A 223 7.44 6.90 -19.27
CA ASP A 223 8.80 7.03 -19.77
C ASP A 223 8.85 6.70 -21.28
N VAL A 224 9.52 7.55 -22.07
CA VAL A 224 9.66 7.36 -23.53
C VAL A 224 11.13 7.27 -23.94
N TYR A 225 11.39 6.72 -25.12
CA TYR A 225 12.60 6.94 -25.90
C TYR A 225 12.46 8.22 -26.71
N GLY A 226 13.52 9.04 -26.76
CA GLY A 226 13.49 10.35 -27.39
C GLY A 226 12.94 11.44 -26.47
N ASP A 227 12.64 12.60 -27.05
CA ASP A 227 12.06 13.75 -26.37
C ASP A 227 10.52 13.70 -26.49
N LYS A 228 9.81 13.83 -25.36
CA LYS A 228 8.34 13.84 -25.33
C LYS A 228 7.72 14.97 -26.15
N SER A 229 8.46 16.06 -26.36
CA SER A 229 8.01 17.22 -27.13
C SER A 229 8.16 17.04 -28.64
N MET A 230 8.84 15.99 -29.09
CA MET A 230 9.06 15.72 -30.52
C MET A 230 8.09 14.66 -31.04
N LEU A 231 7.65 14.87 -32.29
CA LEU A 231 6.90 13.86 -33.03
C LEU A 231 7.79 12.61 -33.20
N GLY A 232 7.27 11.43 -32.86
CA GLY A 232 8.00 10.17 -32.98
C GLY A 232 8.62 9.64 -31.68
N CYS A 233 8.25 10.18 -30.51
CA CYS A 233 8.62 9.53 -29.24
C CYS A 233 7.91 8.18 -29.09
N VAL A 234 8.64 7.20 -28.53
CA VAL A 234 8.15 5.82 -28.39
C VAL A 234 8.09 5.47 -26.90
N ILE A 235 6.93 5.00 -26.43
CA ILE A 235 6.76 4.59 -25.04
C ILE A 235 7.62 3.35 -24.77
N LYS A 236 8.32 3.33 -23.63
CA LYS A 236 9.15 2.18 -23.23
C LYS A 236 8.27 1.02 -22.75
N ASP A 237 8.57 -0.21 -23.19
CA ASP A 237 8.03 -1.46 -22.65
C ASP A 237 8.67 -1.81 -21.30
N SER A 238 8.50 -0.93 -20.32
CA SER A 238 9.06 -1.08 -18.98
C SER A 238 8.01 -1.46 -17.94
N LEU A 239 8.45 -2.13 -16.87
CA LEU A 239 7.55 -2.46 -15.76
C LEU A 239 6.98 -1.20 -15.12
N GLY A 240 7.76 -0.13 -14.99
CA GLY A 240 7.28 1.15 -14.47
C GLY A 240 6.15 1.74 -15.31
N ASN A 241 6.25 1.68 -16.64
CA ASN A 241 5.18 2.11 -17.53
C ASN A 241 3.96 1.20 -17.47
N ALA A 242 4.15 -0.12 -17.43
CA ALA A 242 3.04 -1.06 -17.24
C ALA A 242 2.28 -0.77 -15.93
N LEU A 243 3.00 -0.47 -14.84
CA LEU A 243 2.38 -0.06 -13.58
C LEU A 243 1.61 1.27 -13.70
N ARG A 244 2.18 2.29 -14.35
CA ARG A 244 1.49 3.58 -14.60
C ARG A 244 0.16 3.46 -15.34
N VAL A 245 0.06 2.51 -16.28
CA VAL A 245 -1.19 2.24 -17.03
C VAL A 245 -2.14 1.35 -16.24
N THR A 246 -1.63 0.33 -15.55
CA THR A 246 -2.46 -0.60 -14.75
C THR A 246 -2.99 0.00 -13.45
N ARG A 247 -2.41 1.12 -12.99
CA ARG A 247 -2.79 1.85 -11.78
C ARG A 247 -2.95 0.93 -10.55
N PRO A 248 -1.86 0.31 -10.08
CA PRO A 248 -1.93 -0.78 -9.12
C PRO A 248 -2.54 -0.35 -7.77
N VAL A 249 -3.11 -1.31 -7.05
CA VAL A 249 -3.32 -1.18 -5.61
C VAL A 249 -1.98 -1.41 -4.93
N VAL A 250 -1.52 -0.48 -4.10
CA VAL A 250 -0.26 -0.59 -3.37
C VAL A 250 -0.54 -0.97 -1.92
N VAL A 251 0.10 -2.03 -1.46
CA VAL A 251 0.07 -2.46 -0.05
C VAL A 251 1.47 -2.30 0.52
N MET A 252 1.61 -1.51 1.58
CA MET A 252 2.86 -1.33 2.31
C MET A 252 2.73 -2.06 3.65
N ASP A 253 3.10 -3.34 3.65
CA ASP A 253 3.02 -4.18 4.84
C ASP A 253 4.26 -3.94 5.71
N GLU A 254 4.05 -3.73 7.01
CA GLU A 254 5.10 -3.38 7.98
C GLU A 254 5.84 -2.06 7.67
N GLY A 255 5.07 -1.00 7.39
CA GLY A 255 5.57 0.34 7.02
C GLY A 255 6.36 1.12 8.09
N HIS A 256 6.68 0.52 9.24
CA HIS A 256 7.39 1.18 10.35
C HIS A 256 8.81 1.62 9.98
N LYS A 257 9.42 1.02 8.95
CA LYS A 257 10.60 1.60 8.31
C LYS A 257 10.12 2.75 7.42
N ALA A 258 10.25 3.98 7.90
CA ALA A 258 9.90 5.17 7.13
C ALA A 258 10.47 5.07 5.70
N PHE A 259 9.59 4.89 4.72
CA PHE A 259 9.99 4.90 3.32
C PHE A 259 10.57 6.28 3.02
N SER A 260 11.68 6.30 2.29
CA SER A 260 12.28 7.58 1.92
C SER A 260 11.34 8.37 1.02
N ARG A 261 11.45 9.70 1.02
CA ARG A 261 10.62 10.55 0.16
C ARG A 261 10.68 10.12 -1.31
N LEU A 262 11.88 9.80 -1.79
CA LEU A 262 12.10 9.25 -3.14
C LEU A 262 11.32 7.96 -3.41
N ALA A 263 11.24 7.04 -2.43
CA ALA A 263 10.48 5.82 -2.58
C ALA A 263 8.97 6.10 -2.68
N LEU A 264 8.45 6.99 -1.83
CA LEU A 264 7.06 7.44 -1.91
C LEU A 264 6.76 8.12 -3.25
N ASP A 265 7.58 9.09 -3.67
CA ASP A 265 7.42 9.79 -4.94
C ASP A 265 7.42 8.81 -6.13
N THR A 266 8.27 7.77 -6.07
CA THR A 266 8.28 6.73 -7.12
C THR A 266 7.02 5.88 -7.10
N LEU A 267 6.54 5.49 -5.92
CA LEU A 267 5.32 4.69 -5.76
C LEU A 267 4.08 5.45 -6.27
N TYR A 268 3.91 6.71 -5.87
CA TYR A 268 2.83 7.56 -6.38
C TYR A 268 3.01 7.89 -7.86
N GLY A 269 4.26 7.96 -8.34
CA GLY A 269 4.61 8.06 -9.75
C GLY A 269 4.24 6.85 -10.61
N PHE A 270 3.84 5.71 -10.01
CA PHE A 270 3.25 4.56 -10.71
C PHE A 270 1.73 4.67 -10.86
N ASN A 271 1.14 5.81 -10.55
CA ASN A 271 -0.29 6.07 -10.67
C ASN A 271 -1.18 5.08 -9.90
N PRO A 272 -0.88 4.78 -8.63
CA PRO A 272 -1.65 3.81 -7.88
C PRO A 272 -3.12 4.24 -7.78
N SER A 273 -4.02 3.26 -7.85
CA SER A 273 -5.46 3.49 -7.66
C SER A 273 -5.84 3.58 -6.18
N PHE A 274 -5.02 3.02 -5.30
CA PHE A 274 -5.20 3.03 -3.85
C PHE A 274 -3.86 2.70 -3.18
N VAL A 275 -3.54 3.35 -2.04
CA VAL A 275 -2.37 3.01 -1.20
C VAL A 275 -2.80 2.67 0.21
N LEU A 276 -2.54 1.44 0.65
CA LEU A 276 -2.78 0.98 2.00
C LEU A 276 -1.46 0.76 2.73
N GLU A 277 -1.26 1.43 3.86
CA GLU A 277 -0.14 1.19 4.76
C GLU A 277 -0.59 0.40 5.99
N LEU A 278 0.16 -0.61 6.41
CA LEU A 278 -0.05 -1.29 7.69
C LEU A 278 1.23 -1.22 8.51
N SER A 279 1.15 -0.67 9.72
CA SER A 279 2.33 -0.47 10.55
C SER A 279 2.00 -0.48 12.03
N ALA A 280 2.92 -0.97 12.86
CA ALA A 280 2.82 -0.83 14.32
C ALA A 280 3.16 0.59 14.78
N THR A 281 4.04 1.26 14.04
CA THR A 281 4.53 2.61 14.33
C THR A 281 4.60 3.40 13.01
N PRO A 282 3.46 3.86 12.47
CA PRO A 282 3.45 4.71 11.29
C PRO A 282 4.30 5.96 11.53
N ALA A 283 5.05 6.38 10.51
CA ALA A 283 5.93 7.53 10.62
C ALA A 283 5.31 8.76 9.95
N ASP A 284 5.26 9.86 10.69
CA ASP A 284 5.04 11.17 10.10
C ASP A 284 6.37 11.77 9.62
N ARG A 285 6.29 12.58 8.58
CA ARG A 285 7.42 13.28 7.95
C ARG A 285 7.12 14.78 7.99
N ASP A 286 7.09 15.31 9.20
CA ASP A 286 6.90 16.72 9.54
C ASP A 286 7.96 17.64 8.91
N LYS A 287 9.18 17.11 8.71
CA LYS A 287 10.31 17.84 8.13
C LYS A 287 10.35 17.86 6.59
N ASP A 288 9.51 17.09 5.93
CA ASP A 288 9.41 17.16 4.47
C ASP A 288 8.70 18.46 4.05
N THR A 289 8.96 18.93 2.83
CA THR A 289 8.30 20.12 2.27
C THR A 289 7.53 19.74 1.00
N PRO A 290 6.19 19.72 1.01
CA PRO A 290 5.31 19.88 2.19
C PRO A 290 5.37 18.67 3.13
N PRO A 291 4.94 18.84 4.40
CA PRO A 291 4.87 17.75 5.38
C PRO A 291 3.98 16.61 4.90
N ILE A 292 4.39 15.38 5.22
CA ILE A 292 3.61 14.17 4.93
C ILE A 292 3.22 13.52 6.25
N TYR A 293 1.93 13.44 6.53
CA TYR A 293 1.40 12.71 7.68
C TYR A 293 0.78 11.38 7.24
N SER A 294 0.91 10.34 8.06
CA SER A 294 0.25 9.05 7.80
C SER A 294 -1.27 9.17 8.06
N ASN A 295 -2.13 8.87 7.09
CA ASN A 295 -3.58 9.03 7.28
C ASN A 295 -4.16 7.85 8.07
N TRP A 296 -4.09 7.89 9.41
CA TRP A 296 -4.51 6.77 10.27
C TRP A 296 -6.03 6.60 10.23
N LEU A 297 -6.49 5.57 9.53
CA LEU A 297 -7.91 5.23 9.54
C LEU A 297 -8.30 4.51 10.83
N VAL A 298 -7.37 3.74 11.39
CA VAL A 298 -7.58 2.94 12.60
C VAL A 298 -6.34 3.00 13.51
N ASP A 299 -6.57 2.95 14.83
CA ASP A 299 -5.53 2.89 15.87
C ASP A 299 -5.81 1.73 16.83
N VAL A 300 -5.34 0.54 16.47
CA VAL A 300 -5.42 -0.64 17.33
C VAL A 300 -4.35 -0.55 18.41
N ARG A 301 -4.75 -0.73 19.67
CA ARG A 301 -3.86 -0.71 20.83
C ARG A 301 -3.50 -2.12 21.28
N GLY A 302 -2.39 -2.26 22.01
CA GLY A 302 -1.97 -3.56 22.56
C GLY A 302 -3.02 -4.21 23.45
N THR A 303 -3.85 -3.40 24.13
CA THR A 303 -4.99 -3.88 24.93
C THR A 303 -6.04 -4.64 24.12
N ALA A 304 -6.19 -4.36 22.82
CA ALA A 304 -7.09 -5.11 21.95
C ALA A 304 -6.53 -6.50 21.61
N LEU A 305 -5.22 -6.60 21.43
CA LEU A 305 -4.55 -7.89 21.23
C LEU A 305 -4.54 -8.72 22.51
N ASP A 306 -4.37 -8.08 23.67
CA ASP A 306 -4.41 -8.73 24.98
C ASP A 306 -5.78 -9.37 25.26
N LYS A 307 -6.87 -8.64 25.01
CA LYS A 307 -8.24 -9.16 25.10
C LYS A 307 -8.50 -10.38 24.23
N GLU A 308 -7.77 -10.49 23.12
CA GLU A 308 -7.87 -11.58 22.15
C GLU A 308 -6.85 -12.71 22.39
N GLU A 309 -6.14 -12.66 23.52
CA GLU A 309 -5.09 -13.59 23.93
C GLU A 309 -3.94 -13.68 22.92
N MET A 310 -3.72 -12.61 22.15
CA MET A 310 -2.69 -12.54 21.10
C MET A 310 -1.33 -12.05 21.63
N ILE A 311 -1.24 -11.65 22.89
CA ILE A 311 0.02 -11.25 23.54
C ILE A 311 0.40 -12.33 24.54
N LYS A 312 1.59 -12.92 24.37
CA LYS A 312 2.20 -13.74 25.41
C LYS A 312 2.78 -12.80 26.48
N LEU A 313 1.99 -12.51 27.50
CA LEU A 313 2.45 -11.83 28.71
C LEU A 313 3.13 -12.84 29.65
N PRO A 314 4.11 -12.38 30.46
CA PRO A 314 4.48 -10.97 30.69
C PRO A 314 5.64 -10.46 29.83
N ILE A 315 5.49 -9.25 29.27
CA ILE A 315 6.61 -8.46 28.74
C ILE A 315 7.16 -7.61 29.91
N ASN A 316 8.31 -8.01 30.46
CA ASN A 316 9.00 -7.25 31.51
C ASN A 316 9.98 -6.26 30.87
N VAL A 317 9.67 -4.96 30.91
CA VAL A 317 10.57 -3.90 30.44
C VAL A 317 11.23 -3.21 31.63
N THR A 318 12.56 -3.25 31.68
CA THR A 318 13.36 -2.55 32.71
C THR A 318 14.26 -1.53 32.02
N VAL A 319 14.09 -0.25 32.34
CA VAL A 319 14.97 0.83 31.86
C VAL A 319 16.20 0.90 32.77
N ARG A 320 17.40 0.86 32.20
CA ARG A 320 18.68 1.02 32.90
C ARG A 320 19.22 2.42 32.59
N GLY A 321 19.83 3.09 33.58
CA GLY A 321 20.32 4.46 33.46
C GLY A 321 21.65 4.59 32.72
N ASP A 322 22.33 3.47 32.46
CA ASP A 322 23.69 3.44 31.92
C ASP A 322 23.66 2.89 30.48
N ASP A 323 24.44 3.47 29.57
CA ASP A 323 24.52 3.08 28.15
C ASP A 323 25.30 1.76 27.90
N ASP A 324 25.59 0.96 28.95
CA ASP A 324 26.31 -0.31 28.81
C ASP A 324 25.36 -1.46 28.39
N TRP A 325 25.33 -1.72 27.09
CA TRP A 325 24.57 -2.83 26.51
C TRP A 325 24.97 -4.21 27.08
N ARG A 326 26.21 -4.40 27.56
CA ARG A 326 26.67 -5.69 28.09
C ARG A 326 26.01 -6.02 29.42
N ASP A 327 25.79 -5.01 30.27
CA ASP A 327 25.12 -5.19 31.54
C ASP A 327 23.61 -5.42 31.35
N CYS A 328 22.99 -4.76 30.36
CA CYS A 328 21.61 -5.04 29.96
C CYS A 328 21.44 -6.51 29.50
N LEU A 329 22.38 -7.00 28.69
CA LEU A 329 22.40 -8.39 28.22
C LEU A 329 22.65 -9.38 29.35
N ARG A 330 23.58 -9.09 30.28
CA ARG A 330 23.87 -9.93 31.44
C ARG A 330 22.66 -10.06 32.35
N ALA A 331 22.02 -8.95 32.70
CA ALA A 331 20.82 -8.96 33.54
C ALA A 331 19.65 -9.71 32.86
N SER A 332 19.49 -9.55 31.54
CA SER A 332 18.48 -10.29 30.78
C SER A 332 18.76 -11.81 30.80
N PHE A 333 20.02 -12.20 30.67
CA PHE A 333 20.46 -13.59 30.74
C PHE A 333 20.26 -14.19 32.14
N GLU A 334 20.63 -13.45 33.19
CA GLU A 334 20.40 -13.86 34.59
C GLU A 334 18.91 -14.03 34.91
N HIS A 335 18.06 -13.11 34.42
CA HIS A 335 16.61 -13.21 34.57
C HIS A 335 16.03 -14.41 33.81
N LEU A 336 16.52 -14.70 32.59
CA LEU A 336 16.12 -15.89 31.84
C LEU A 336 16.47 -17.17 32.61
N ASN A 337 17.68 -17.26 33.16
CA ASN A 337 18.10 -18.42 33.95
C ASN A 337 17.27 -18.59 35.22
N SER A 338 16.92 -17.50 35.91
CA SER A 338 16.08 -17.60 37.11
C SER A 338 14.66 -18.06 36.79
N LEU A 339 14.08 -17.59 35.68
CA LEU A 339 12.79 -18.08 35.17
C LEU A 339 12.86 -19.55 34.78
N GLN A 340 13.95 -20.00 34.14
CA GLN A 340 14.13 -21.41 33.78
C GLN A 340 14.16 -22.32 35.01
N VAL A 341 14.92 -21.93 36.05
CA VAL A 341 14.97 -22.68 37.32
C VAL A 341 13.61 -22.74 38.01
N GLN A 342 12.83 -21.65 37.97
CA GLN A 342 11.47 -21.63 38.51
C GLN A 342 10.51 -22.50 37.70
N ALA A 343 10.68 -22.57 36.37
CA ALA A 343 9.85 -23.40 35.52
C ALA A 343 10.14 -24.90 35.71
N GLU A 344 11.41 -25.27 35.93
CA GLU A 344 11.83 -26.65 36.20
C GLU A 344 11.42 -27.14 37.61
N SER A 345 11.08 -26.23 38.52
CA SER A 345 10.61 -26.57 39.87
C SER A 345 9.08 -26.63 40.02
N LEU A 346 8.34 -26.30 38.96
CA LEU A 346 6.90 -26.49 38.81
C LEU A 346 6.61 -27.82 38.11
#